data_AF-A0A0B4LCB3-F1
#
_entry.id   AF-A0A0B4LCB3-F1
#
_cell.length_a   1.000
_cell.length_b   1.000
_cell.length_c   1.000
_cell.angle_alpha   90.00
_cell.angle_beta   90.00
_cell.angle_gamma   90.00
#
_symmetry.space_group_name_H-M   'P 1'
#
loop_
_entity.id
_entity.type
_entity.pdbx_description
1 polymer ?
#
loop_
_entity_poly.entity_id
_entity_poly.type
_entity_poly.pdbx_seq_one_letter_code
_entity_poly.pdbx_strand_id
1 'polypeptide(L)'
;AYIPLHALAMLKMARDGIEPVQPGSVGPLKQIEAVKAKGFPVAYVGDVVGTGSSRKSATNSVLWFFGDDIPYVPNKRAGGFCFGTKIAPIFYNTMEDAGALPIEFDCTNPAMGDVIDVYPYEGKVVRHDSGEVVTTFELKTPVLLDEVRAGGRIPLIVGRGLTEKARAELGLPASDLFKKPEAPADSGKGYTL
;
A
#
# COMPACT_ATOMS: atom_id res chain seq x y z
N ALA A 1 -17.47 -1.11 -10.37
CA ALA A 1 -17.97 -1.27 -11.75
C ALA A 1 -17.23 -0.38 -12.75
N TYR A 2 -16.77 0.84 -12.42
CA TYR A 2 -15.91 1.63 -13.32
C TYR A 2 -14.83 2.37 -12.53
N ILE A 3 -13.65 1.75 -12.38
CA ILE A 3 -12.55 2.34 -11.59
C ILE A 3 -12.07 3.66 -12.18
N PRO A 4 -11.80 3.80 -13.50
CA PRO A 4 -11.30 5.06 -14.06
C PRO A 4 -12.26 6.23 -13.83
N LEU A 5 -13.57 5.98 -14.05
CA LEU A 5 -14.61 6.99 -13.85
C LEU A 5 -14.77 7.35 -12.38
N HIS A 6 -14.78 6.35 -11.48
CA HIS A 6 -14.88 6.59 -10.04
C HIS A 6 -13.66 7.35 -9.49
N ALA A 7 -12.48 7.12 -10.05
CA ALA A 7 -11.25 7.80 -9.65
C ALA A 7 -11.33 9.32 -9.83
N LEU A 8 -12.07 9.81 -10.84
CA LEU A 8 -12.28 11.25 -11.02
C LEU A 8 -12.93 11.94 -9.81
N ALA A 9 -13.70 11.20 -8.99
CA ALA A 9 -14.35 11.73 -7.80
C ALA A 9 -13.46 11.70 -6.54
N MET A 10 -12.25 11.13 -6.62
CA MET A 10 -11.30 11.08 -5.50
C MET A 10 -10.93 12.49 -5.05
N LEU A 11 -11.04 12.76 -3.74
CA LEU A 11 -10.71 14.07 -3.14
C LEU A 11 -11.42 15.26 -3.81
N LYS A 12 -12.64 15.06 -4.33
CA LYS A 12 -13.45 16.13 -4.95
C LYS A 12 -13.90 17.22 -3.98
N MET A 13 -13.88 16.96 -2.68
CA MET A 13 -14.17 17.96 -1.65
C MET A 13 -12.87 18.67 -1.27
N ALA A 14 -12.85 19.99 -1.44
CA ALA A 14 -11.69 20.82 -1.11
C ALA A 14 -11.32 20.67 0.37
N ARG A 15 -10.02 20.72 0.63
CA ARG A 15 -9.40 20.65 1.95
C ARG A 15 -8.03 21.29 1.85
N ASP A 16 -7.38 21.53 2.99
CA ASP A 16 -6.05 22.12 3.01
C ASP A 16 -5.06 21.33 2.11
N GLY A 17 -4.29 22.06 1.31
CA GLY A 17 -3.36 21.51 0.32
C GLY A 17 -3.96 20.78 -0.90
N ILE A 18 -5.29 20.62 -0.99
CA ILE A 18 -5.94 19.87 -2.08
C ILE A 18 -6.99 20.72 -2.80
N GLU A 19 -6.77 20.91 -4.10
CA GLU A 19 -7.54 21.78 -4.99
C GLU A 19 -8.24 20.97 -6.09
N PRO A 20 -9.52 20.60 -5.90
CA PRO A 20 -10.28 19.88 -6.92
C PRO A 20 -10.50 20.73 -8.17
N VAL A 21 -10.50 20.11 -9.35
CA VAL A 21 -10.79 20.81 -10.63
C VAL A 21 -12.23 21.32 -10.65
N GLN A 22 -13.17 20.54 -10.12
CA GLN A 22 -14.56 20.94 -9.92
C GLN A 22 -15.01 20.53 -8.52
N PRO A 23 -14.98 21.44 -7.53
CA PRO A 23 -15.36 21.13 -6.16
C PRO A 23 -16.73 20.42 -6.07
N GLY A 24 -16.77 19.31 -5.34
CA GLY A 24 -17.94 18.44 -5.20
C GLY A 24 -18.14 17.40 -6.32
N SER A 25 -17.40 17.49 -7.41
CA SER A 25 -17.54 16.62 -8.59
C SER A 25 -16.24 15.94 -9.01
N VAL A 26 -15.20 16.71 -9.36
CA VAL A 26 -13.93 16.23 -9.92
C VAL A 26 -12.76 16.62 -9.04
N GLY A 27 -11.93 15.64 -8.68
CA GLY A 27 -10.75 15.74 -7.83
C GLY A 27 -9.59 16.57 -8.39
N PRO A 28 -8.45 16.55 -7.68
CA PRO A 28 -7.30 17.42 -7.95
C PRO A 28 -6.40 16.90 -9.09
N LEU A 29 -6.96 16.67 -10.28
CA LEU A 29 -6.23 16.04 -11.40
C LEU A 29 -4.96 16.81 -11.80
N LYS A 30 -4.99 18.15 -11.72
CA LYS A 30 -3.81 18.98 -12.01
C LYS A 30 -2.68 18.75 -11.02
N GLN A 31 -2.98 18.65 -9.73
CA GLN A 31 -1.97 18.38 -8.70
C GLN A 31 -1.41 16.96 -8.86
N ILE A 32 -2.26 15.98 -9.16
CA ILE A 32 -1.85 14.60 -9.43
C ILE A 32 -0.85 14.54 -10.59
N GLU A 33 -1.14 15.19 -11.72
CA GLU A 33 -0.21 15.21 -12.85
C GLU A 33 1.08 15.99 -12.54
N ALA A 34 1.00 17.08 -11.77
CA ALA A 34 2.19 17.85 -11.37
C ALA A 34 3.14 17.02 -10.50
N VAL A 35 2.63 16.20 -9.57
CA VAL A 35 3.46 15.31 -8.75
C VAL A 35 4.03 14.17 -9.61
N LYS A 36 3.23 13.56 -10.49
CA LYS A 36 3.71 12.51 -11.42
C LYS A 36 4.79 13.02 -12.37
N ALA A 37 4.72 14.28 -12.80
CA ALA A 37 5.71 14.90 -13.69
C ALA A 37 7.12 14.98 -13.09
N LYS A 38 7.29 14.75 -11.78
CA LYS A 38 8.62 14.65 -11.14
C LYS A 38 9.39 13.38 -11.51
N GLY A 39 8.74 12.41 -12.15
CA GLY A 39 9.41 11.21 -12.67
C GLY A 39 9.62 10.08 -11.67
N PHE A 40 9.05 10.19 -10.46
CA PHE A 40 9.10 9.16 -9.42
C PHE A 40 7.71 8.54 -9.21
N PRO A 41 7.63 7.29 -8.70
CA PRO A 41 6.40 6.75 -8.16
C PRO A 41 5.83 7.65 -7.05
N VAL A 42 4.51 7.80 -7.02
CA VAL A 42 3.84 8.68 -6.05
C VAL A 42 3.32 7.85 -4.88
N ALA A 43 3.64 8.27 -3.66
CA ALA A 43 3.06 7.70 -2.45
C ALA A 43 1.84 8.52 -1.99
N TYR A 44 0.76 7.84 -1.59
CA TYR A 44 -0.35 8.49 -0.90
C TYR A 44 -0.02 8.60 0.59
N VAL A 45 0.10 9.83 1.10
CA VAL A 45 0.55 10.10 2.47
C VAL A 45 -0.51 10.88 3.25
N GLY A 46 -0.69 10.59 4.53
CA GLY A 46 -1.48 11.43 5.44
C GLY A 46 -1.44 10.96 6.90
N ASP A 47 -1.83 11.83 7.83
CA ASP A 47 -1.76 11.52 9.27
C ASP A 47 -2.65 10.33 9.64
N VAL A 48 -3.89 10.35 9.17
CA VAL A 48 -4.87 9.28 9.40
C VAL A 48 -5.51 8.90 8.07
N VAL A 49 -5.21 7.69 7.60
CA VAL A 49 -5.62 7.22 6.27
C VAL A 49 -6.66 6.10 6.36
N GLY A 50 -7.68 6.19 5.51
CA GLY A 50 -8.62 5.09 5.29
C GLY A 50 -9.70 4.91 6.34
N THR A 51 -9.95 5.92 7.18
CA THR A 51 -11.06 5.89 8.14
C THR A 51 -12.42 5.90 7.44
N GLY A 52 -13.40 5.24 8.06
CA GLY A 52 -14.77 5.16 7.55
C GLY A 52 -15.07 3.82 6.88
N SER A 53 -15.92 3.86 5.85
CA SER A 53 -16.54 2.65 5.29
C SER A 53 -15.53 1.70 4.62
N SER A 54 -15.76 0.39 4.75
CA SER A 54 -15.06 -0.70 4.04
C SER A 54 -15.41 -0.72 2.54
N ARG A 55 -15.09 0.35 1.82
CA ARG A 55 -15.34 0.49 0.39
C ARG A 55 -14.03 0.38 -0.36
N LYS A 56 -13.80 -0.78 -0.99
CA LYS A 56 -12.64 -1.05 -1.87
C LYS A 56 -12.43 0.02 -2.96
N SER A 57 -13.48 0.76 -3.31
CA SER A 57 -13.40 1.85 -4.28
C SER A 57 -12.43 2.98 -3.87
N ALA A 58 -12.20 3.19 -2.57
CA ALA A 58 -11.21 4.17 -2.10
C ALA A 58 -9.78 3.76 -2.53
N THR A 59 -9.37 2.53 -2.18
CA THR A 59 -8.11 1.93 -2.64
C THR A 59 -8.01 1.93 -4.16
N ASN A 60 -9.05 1.48 -4.87
CA ASN A 60 -9.02 1.46 -6.33
C ASN A 60 -8.79 2.86 -6.94
N SER A 61 -9.35 3.93 -6.37
CA SER A 61 -9.11 5.29 -6.87
C SER A 61 -7.67 5.75 -6.63
N VAL A 62 -7.10 5.46 -5.46
CA VAL A 62 -5.69 5.77 -5.15
C VAL A 62 -4.77 5.03 -6.12
N LEU A 63 -4.95 3.72 -6.26
CA LEU A 63 -4.12 2.88 -7.13
C LEU A 63 -4.34 3.16 -8.62
N TRP A 64 -5.51 3.69 -9.00
CA TRP A 64 -5.72 4.13 -10.37
C TRP A 64 -4.75 5.26 -10.76
N PHE A 65 -4.51 6.22 -9.86
CA PHE A 65 -3.59 7.32 -10.13
C PHE A 65 -2.13 6.97 -9.88
N PHE A 66 -1.85 6.14 -8.87
CA PHE A 66 -0.49 5.97 -8.32
C PHE A 66 0.04 4.53 -8.31
N GLY A 67 -0.76 3.56 -8.75
CA GLY A 67 -0.33 2.18 -8.93
C GLY A 67 0.08 1.87 -10.37
N ASP A 68 0.37 0.60 -10.60
CA ASP A 68 0.88 0.06 -11.85
C ASP A 68 -0.21 -0.66 -12.64
N ASP A 69 -0.09 -0.64 -13.96
CA ASP A 69 -0.94 -1.41 -14.86
C ASP A 69 -0.68 -2.91 -14.66
N ILE A 70 -1.76 -3.68 -14.63
CA ILE A 70 -1.70 -5.13 -14.54
C ILE A 70 -1.75 -5.70 -15.97
N PRO A 71 -0.74 -6.48 -16.41
CA PRO A 71 -0.74 -7.05 -17.75
C PRO A 71 -2.05 -7.79 -18.06
N TYR A 72 -2.66 -7.44 -19.20
CA TYR A 72 -3.89 -8.06 -19.71
C TYR A 72 -5.15 -7.87 -18.85
N VAL A 73 -5.11 -7.01 -17.82
CA VAL A 73 -6.28 -6.70 -16.98
C VAL A 73 -6.65 -5.21 -17.13
N PRO A 74 -7.60 -4.87 -18.02
CA PRO A 74 -7.94 -3.48 -18.30
C PRO A 74 -8.66 -2.81 -17.12
N ASN A 75 -8.55 -1.48 -17.04
CA ASN A 75 -9.28 -0.64 -16.09
C ASN A 75 -9.07 -1.00 -14.61
N LYS A 76 -7.92 -1.59 -14.28
CA LYS A 76 -7.52 -1.94 -12.93
C LYS A 76 -6.01 -1.79 -12.78
N ARG A 77 -5.60 -1.29 -11.63
CA ARG A 77 -4.20 -1.14 -11.23
C ARG A 77 -3.96 -1.81 -9.88
N ALA A 78 -2.70 -2.15 -9.63
CA ALA A 78 -2.21 -2.79 -8.40
C ALA A 78 -0.91 -2.09 -7.96
N GLY A 79 -0.26 -2.57 -6.90
CA GLY A 79 1.00 -1.97 -6.45
C GLY A 79 0.79 -0.63 -5.77
N GLY A 80 1.76 0.27 -5.88
CA GLY A 80 1.73 1.60 -5.28
C GLY A 80 2.07 1.64 -3.78
N PHE A 81 2.20 2.86 -3.27
CA PHE A 81 2.70 3.13 -1.92
C PHE A 81 1.70 3.95 -1.12
N CYS A 82 1.50 3.59 0.15
CA CYS A 82 0.59 4.30 1.05
C CYS A 82 1.20 4.41 2.43
N PHE A 83 1.44 5.63 2.89
CA PHE A 83 2.05 5.88 4.17
C PHE A 83 1.12 6.70 5.05
N GLY A 84 1.14 6.44 6.34
CA GLY A 84 0.43 7.29 7.27
C GLY A 84 0.87 7.09 8.71
N THR A 85 0.72 8.12 9.53
CA THR A 85 0.96 7.98 10.99
C THR A 85 0.01 6.93 11.57
N LYS A 86 -1.21 6.86 11.05
CA LYS A 86 -2.16 5.78 11.31
C LYS A 86 -2.92 5.39 10.04
N ILE A 87 -3.01 4.09 9.78
CA ILE A 87 -3.81 3.53 8.70
C ILE A 87 -4.91 2.65 9.31
N ALA A 88 -6.16 2.91 8.94
CA ALA A 88 -7.28 2.12 9.42
C ALA A 88 -7.11 0.63 9.01
N PRO A 89 -7.34 -0.36 9.91
CA PRO A 89 -7.00 -1.76 9.66
C PRO A 89 -7.63 -2.36 8.40
N ILE A 90 -8.87 -2.00 8.09
CA ILE A 90 -9.58 -2.49 6.91
C ILE A 90 -8.95 -1.94 5.63
N PHE A 91 -8.61 -0.65 5.63
CA PHE A 91 -7.96 0.00 4.49
C PHE A 91 -6.55 -0.58 4.29
N TYR A 92 -5.80 -0.76 5.37
CA TYR A 92 -4.48 -1.40 5.37
C TYR A 92 -4.54 -2.78 4.68
N ASN A 93 -5.41 -3.67 5.15
CA ASN A 93 -5.62 -5.00 4.54
C ASN A 93 -6.01 -4.91 3.05
N THR A 94 -6.84 -3.92 2.69
CA THR A 94 -7.29 -3.74 1.30
C THR A 94 -6.13 -3.30 0.39
N MET A 95 -5.20 -2.50 0.90
CA MET A 95 -3.98 -2.11 0.19
C MET A 95 -3.05 -3.32 -0.01
N GLU A 96 -2.80 -4.11 1.04
CA GLU A 96 -2.01 -5.36 0.96
C GLU A 96 -2.60 -6.36 -0.05
N ASP A 97 -3.92 -6.56 -0.02
CA ASP A 97 -4.63 -7.45 -0.95
C ASP A 97 -4.52 -6.98 -2.41
N ALA A 98 -4.29 -5.68 -2.62
CA ALA A 98 -4.13 -5.07 -3.94
C ALA A 98 -2.65 -4.96 -4.39
N GLY A 99 -1.71 -5.50 -3.60
CA GLY A 99 -0.28 -5.48 -3.92
C GLY A 99 0.44 -4.18 -3.58
N ALA A 100 -0.24 -3.25 -2.93
CA ALA A 100 0.37 -2.01 -2.45
C ALA A 100 1.25 -2.28 -1.22
N LEU A 101 2.16 -1.35 -0.93
CA LEU A 101 2.98 -1.34 0.28
C LEU A 101 2.46 -0.28 1.27
N PRO A 102 1.54 -0.64 2.19
CA PRO A 102 1.13 0.23 3.28
C PRO A 102 2.16 0.20 4.43
N ILE A 103 2.59 1.36 4.91
CA ILE A 103 3.52 1.48 6.06
C ILE A 103 3.00 2.53 7.03
N GLU A 104 2.98 2.20 8.33
CA GLU A 104 2.72 3.17 9.39
C GLU A 104 4.04 3.78 9.90
N PHE A 105 4.20 5.09 9.78
CA PHE A 105 5.33 5.86 10.34
C PHE A 105 4.94 7.32 10.56
N ASP A 106 5.72 8.07 11.36
CA ASP A 106 5.44 9.49 11.61
C ASP A 106 5.53 10.33 10.31
N CYS A 107 4.37 10.80 9.86
CA CYS A 107 4.22 11.61 8.64
C CYS A 107 4.23 13.12 8.89
N THR A 108 4.69 13.59 10.05
CA THR A 108 4.77 15.03 10.35
C THR A 108 5.80 15.78 9.48
N ASN A 109 6.89 15.11 9.11
CA ASN A 109 8.03 15.71 8.41
C ASN A 109 7.94 15.74 6.87
N PRO A 110 7.30 14.77 6.18
CA PRO A 110 7.08 14.83 4.74
C PRO A 110 6.06 15.90 4.33
N ALA A 111 6.43 16.77 3.39
CA ALA A 111 5.51 17.74 2.80
C ALA A 111 5.04 17.32 1.38
N MET A 112 3.95 17.93 0.91
CA MET A 112 3.44 17.70 -0.44
C MET A 112 4.52 18.00 -1.49
N GLY A 113 4.86 16.99 -2.28
CA GLY A 113 5.86 17.09 -3.33
C GLY A 113 7.29 16.81 -2.89
N ASP A 114 7.56 16.49 -1.62
CA ASP A 114 8.87 15.98 -1.21
C ASP A 114 9.20 14.70 -1.98
N VAL A 115 10.49 14.51 -2.27
CA VAL A 115 11.02 13.26 -2.82
C VAL A 115 11.77 12.54 -1.71
N ILE A 116 11.35 11.32 -1.42
CA ILE A 116 11.89 10.49 -0.33
C ILE A 116 12.35 9.14 -0.87
N ASP A 117 13.40 8.62 -0.25
CA ASP A 117 13.82 7.23 -0.45
C ASP A 117 13.36 6.39 0.74
N VAL A 118 12.62 5.33 0.44
CA VAL A 118 12.11 4.38 1.43
C VAL A 118 12.92 3.10 1.35
N TYR A 119 13.44 2.64 2.49
CA TYR A 119 14.22 1.40 2.59
C TYR A 119 13.44 0.37 3.41
N PRO A 120 12.57 -0.46 2.79
CA PRO A 120 11.67 -1.37 3.52
C PRO A 120 12.40 -2.43 4.36
N TYR A 121 13.59 -2.84 3.93
CA TYR A 121 14.40 -3.83 4.64
C TYR A 121 15.19 -3.23 5.81
N GLU A 122 15.48 -1.92 5.76
CA GLU A 122 16.21 -1.21 6.81
C GLU A 122 15.28 -0.46 7.78
N GLY A 123 13.99 -0.33 7.44
CA GLY A 123 13.01 0.34 8.29
C GLY A 123 13.24 1.84 8.40
N LYS A 124 13.65 2.51 7.31
CA LYS A 124 13.92 3.97 7.34
C LYS A 124 13.44 4.68 6.08
N VAL A 125 13.15 5.96 6.24
CA VAL A 125 12.86 6.92 5.17
C VAL A 125 13.86 8.05 5.26
N VAL A 126 14.44 8.45 4.13
CA VAL A 126 15.37 9.58 4.04
C VAL A 126 14.94 10.56 2.95
N ARG A 127 15.39 11.81 3.04
CA ARG A 127 15.23 12.77 1.94
C ARG A 127 16.15 12.37 0.79
N HIS A 128 15.60 12.38 -0.43
CA HIS A 128 16.31 11.89 -1.62
C HIS A 128 17.58 12.68 -1.95
N ASP A 129 17.55 13.99 -1.72
CA ASP A 129 18.62 14.94 -2.06
C ASP A 129 19.72 15.02 -0.99
N SER A 130 19.37 14.94 0.29
CA SER A 130 20.33 15.09 1.40
C SER A 130 20.73 13.78 2.07
N GLY A 131 19.93 12.72 1.93
CA GLY A 131 20.08 11.49 2.72
C GLY A 131 19.73 11.65 4.21
N GLU A 132 19.19 12.81 4.61
CA GLU A 132 18.73 13.06 5.98
C GLU A 132 17.60 12.10 6.36
N VAL A 133 17.72 11.45 7.52
CA VAL A 133 16.67 10.56 8.02
C VAL A 133 15.43 11.38 8.38
N VAL A 134 14.34 11.11 7.67
CA VAL A 134 13.02 11.73 7.90
C VAL A 134 12.30 11.03 9.05
N THR A 135 12.35 9.69 9.05
CA THR A 135 11.73 8.84 10.07
C THR A 135 12.22 7.39 9.94
N THR A 136 11.92 6.59 10.97
CA THR A 136 12.16 5.13 11.00
C THR A 136 10.86 4.39 11.26
N PHE A 137 10.76 3.15 10.84
CA PHE A 137 9.55 2.34 10.94
C PHE A 137 9.85 0.86 11.06
N GLU A 138 8.86 0.13 11.54
CA GLU A 138 8.83 -1.33 11.50
C GLU A 138 7.68 -1.79 10.63
N LEU A 139 7.93 -2.82 9.81
CA LEU A 139 6.85 -3.47 9.07
C LEU A 139 6.00 -4.27 10.05
N LYS A 140 4.68 -4.17 9.92
CA LYS A 140 3.72 -4.94 10.73
C LYS A 140 3.98 -6.45 10.66
N THR A 141 4.50 -6.93 9.53
CA THR A 141 4.95 -8.30 9.35
C THR A 141 6.00 -8.35 8.25
N PRO A 142 7.07 -9.16 8.39
CA PRO A 142 8.05 -9.33 7.33
C PRO A 142 7.46 -10.01 6.08
N VAL A 143 6.31 -10.69 6.20
CA VAL A 143 5.56 -11.34 5.10
C VAL A 143 5.05 -10.32 4.09
N LEU A 144 4.83 -9.06 4.49
CA LEU A 144 4.34 -8.00 3.61
C LEU A 144 5.18 -7.83 2.34
N LEU A 145 6.50 -8.04 2.45
CA LEU A 145 7.39 -7.92 1.29
C LEU A 145 7.16 -9.04 0.25
N ASP A 146 6.80 -10.25 0.71
CA ASP A 146 6.41 -11.34 -0.20
C ASP A 146 5.05 -11.05 -0.83
N GLU A 147 4.14 -10.41 -0.10
CA GLU A 147 2.82 -10.03 -0.60
C GLU A 147 2.94 -9.01 -1.74
N VAL A 148 3.73 -7.95 -1.54
CA VAL A 148 4.02 -6.95 -2.58
C VAL A 148 4.66 -7.61 -3.79
N ARG A 149 5.67 -8.48 -3.58
CA ARG A 149 6.34 -9.20 -4.67
C ARG A 149 5.38 -10.09 -5.48
N ALA A 150 4.39 -10.68 -4.82
CA ALA A 150 3.38 -11.52 -5.47
C ALA A 150 2.27 -10.72 -6.17
N GLY A 151 2.30 -9.38 -6.10
CA GLY A 151 1.22 -8.52 -6.60
C GLY A 151 -0.02 -8.50 -5.70
N GLY A 152 0.15 -8.88 -4.43
CA GLY A 152 -0.87 -8.85 -3.38
C GLY A 152 -0.86 -10.08 -2.49
N ARG A 153 -1.44 -9.91 -1.29
CA ARG A 153 -1.60 -10.99 -0.31
C ARG A 153 -2.39 -12.19 -0.84
N ILE A 154 -3.50 -11.94 -1.55
CA ILE A 154 -4.34 -13.01 -2.11
C ILE A 154 -3.56 -13.86 -3.15
N PRO A 155 -2.92 -13.26 -4.17
CA PRO A 155 -2.01 -13.99 -5.06
C PRO A 155 -0.93 -14.79 -4.34
N LEU A 156 -0.31 -14.22 -3.28
CA LEU A 156 0.71 -14.92 -2.49
C LEU A 156 0.14 -16.20 -1.85
N ILE A 157 -1.00 -16.09 -1.17
CA ILE A 157 -1.62 -17.24 -0.47
C ILE A 157 -1.93 -18.36 -1.48
N VAL A 158 -2.51 -18.02 -2.63
CA VAL A 158 -2.83 -19.00 -3.69
C VAL A 158 -1.56 -19.65 -4.25
N GLY A 159 -0.56 -18.84 -4.62
CA GLY A 159 0.69 -19.34 -5.20
C GLY A 159 1.52 -20.18 -4.23
N ARG A 160 1.56 -19.78 -2.95
CA ARG A 160 2.22 -20.53 -1.87
C ARG A 160 1.53 -21.88 -1.65
N GLY A 161 0.20 -21.89 -1.52
CA GLY A 161 -0.55 -23.14 -1.34
C GLY A 161 -0.44 -24.09 -2.53
N LEU A 162 -0.37 -23.56 -3.77
CA LEU A 162 -0.10 -24.37 -4.96
C LEU A 162 1.31 -25.00 -4.90
N THR A 163 2.31 -24.21 -4.50
CA THR A 163 3.70 -24.68 -4.35
C THR A 163 3.80 -25.79 -3.30
N GLU A 164 3.15 -25.62 -2.15
CA GLU A 164 3.13 -26.62 -1.08
C GLU A 164 2.53 -27.95 -1.54
N LYS A 165 1.37 -27.90 -2.22
CA LYS A 165 0.72 -29.10 -2.77
C LYS A 165 1.60 -29.82 -3.79
N ALA A 166 2.21 -29.08 -4.72
CA ALA A 166 3.09 -29.66 -5.73
C ALA A 166 4.32 -30.34 -5.09
N ARG A 167 4.93 -29.72 -4.07
CA ARG A 167 6.07 -30.29 -3.36
C ARG A 167 5.70 -31.56 -2.59
N ALA A 168 4.54 -31.58 -1.93
CA ALA A 168 4.05 -32.76 -1.24
C ALA A 168 3.86 -33.95 -2.20
N GLU A 169 3.26 -33.71 -3.37
CA GLU A 169 3.07 -34.74 -4.40
C GLU A 169 4.41 -35.27 -4.95
N LEU A 170 5.42 -34.40 -5.04
CA LEU A 170 6.77 -34.76 -5.47
C LEU A 170 7.64 -35.37 -4.35
N GLY A 171 7.10 -35.55 -3.13
CA GLY A 171 7.86 -36.05 -1.99
C GLY A 171 8.97 -35.09 -1.50
N LEU A 172 8.86 -33.80 -1.83
CA LEU A 172 9.83 -32.77 -1.43
C LEU A 172 9.45 -32.15 -0.07
N PRO A 173 10.45 -31.70 0.73
CA PRO A 173 10.17 -31.02 2.00
C PRO A 173 9.47 -29.68 1.79
N ALA A 174 8.89 -29.11 2.85
CA ALA A 174 8.27 -27.77 2.80
C ALA A 174 9.28 -26.70 2.31
N SER A 175 8.77 -25.70 1.58
CA SER A 175 9.62 -24.61 1.04
C SER A 175 10.11 -23.68 2.15
N ASP A 176 11.36 -23.22 2.03
CA ASP A 176 12.00 -22.16 2.81
C ASP A 176 12.02 -20.82 2.05
N LEU A 177 11.54 -20.78 0.80
CA LEU A 177 11.53 -19.61 -0.06
C LEU A 177 10.67 -18.46 0.47
N PHE A 178 9.57 -18.78 1.15
CA PHE A 178 8.59 -17.80 1.59
C PHE A 178 8.75 -17.47 3.06
N LYS A 179 8.66 -16.18 3.40
CA LYS A 179 8.60 -15.72 4.78
C LYS A 179 7.33 -16.23 5.45
N LYS A 180 7.47 -16.62 6.71
CA LYS A 180 6.39 -17.14 7.55
C LYS A 180 5.98 -16.09 8.58
N PRO A 181 4.70 -16.05 8.99
CA PRO A 181 4.30 -15.27 10.15
C PRO A 181 5.09 -15.73 11.37
N GLU A 182 5.49 -14.79 12.22
CA GLU A 182 6.09 -15.12 13.51
C GLU A 182 5.02 -15.68 14.44
N ALA A 183 5.33 -16.80 15.10
CA ALA A 183 4.45 -17.35 16.11
C ALA A 183 4.51 -16.43 17.35
N PRO A 184 3.36 -16.03 17.92
CA PRO A 184 3.36 -15.27 19.17
C PRO A 184 4.01 -16.11 20.29
N ALA A 185 4.76 -15.44 21.16
CA ALA A 185 5.35 -16.10 22.33
C ALA A 185 4.24 -16.67 23.23
N ASP A 186 4.46 -17.89 23.74
CA ASP A 186 3.53 -18.48 24.70
C ASP A 186 3.55 -17.64 25.98
N SER A 187 2.40 -17.04 26.28
CA SER A 187 2.21 -16.19 27.46
C SER A 187 1.65 -16.96 28.66
N GLY A 188 1.32 -18.25 28.50
CA GLY A 188 0.62 -19.06 29.50
C GLY A 188 -0.81 -18.59 29.80
N LYS A 189 -1.34 -17.63 29.03
CA LYS A 189 -2.69 -17.07 29.20
C LYS A 189 -3.68 -17.76 28.26
N GLY A 190 -4.94 -17.80 28.67
CA GLY A 190 -6.05 -18.27 27.83
C GLY A 190 -6.39 -17.30 26.70
N TYR A 191 -7.28 -17.73 25.80
CA TYR A 191 -7.74 -16.95 24.65
C TYR A 191 -8.98 -16.11 25.00
N THR A 192 -9.12 -14.93 24.38
CA THR A 192 -10.37 -14.16 24.40
C THR A 192 -11.34 -14.69 23.32
N LEU A 193 -12.64 -14.42 23.49
CA LEU A 193 -13.69 -14.70 22.48
C LEU A 193 -13.53 -13.83 21.23
#